data_AF-A0A256ZWL5-F1
#
_entry.id   AF-A0A256ZWL5-F1
#
_cell.length_a   1.000
_cell.length_b   1.000
_cell.length_c   1.000
_cell.angle_alpha   90.00
_cell.angle_beta   90.00
_cell.angle_gamma   90.00
#
_symmetry.space_group_name_H-M   'P 1'
#
loop_
_entity.id
_entity.type
_entity.pdbx_description
1 polymer ?
#
loop_
_entity_poly.entity_id
_entity_poly.type
_entity_poly.pdbx_seq_one_letter_code
_entity_poly.pdbx_strand_id
1 'polypeptide(L)'
;MIRRKEKDALELETRRKIYRCITRFPGLHERELAKKLEMPLSTLVYHLHYLEKRDLIMAKNDGRYTRYYPTKKIGARAKEIMSLLRQKMPRRIIMFLLLHPNAYH
;
A
#
# COMPACT_ATOMS: atom_id res chain seq x y z
N MET A 1 19.29 -3.40 11.43
CA MET A 1 18.30 -3.97 12.38
C MET A 1 16.84 -4.02 11.89
N ILE A 2 16.41 -3.25 10.88
CA ILE A 2 14.98 -3.15 10.46
C ILE A 2 14.42 -4.46 9.84
N ARG A 3 15.24 -5.26 9.13
CA ARG A 3 14.79 -6.50 8.47
C ARG A 3 14.29 -7.59 9.43
N ARG A 4 14.68 -7.58 10.71
CA ARG A 4 14.32 -8.65 11.67
C ARG A 4 12.86 -8.54 12.11
N LYS A 5 12.43 -7.34 12.54
CA LYS A 5 11.03 -7.06 12.95
C LYS A 5 10.00 -7.32 11.83
N GLU A 6 10.33 -7.00 10.57
CA GLU A 6 9.46 -7.26 9.41
C GLU A 6 9.35 -8.77 9.13
N LYS A 7 10.45 -9.51 9.29
CA LYS A 7 10.47 -10.96 9.13
C LYS A 7 9.62 -11.64 10.22
N ASP A 8 9.79 -11.24 11.48
CA ASP A 8 9.03 -11.73 12.65
C ASP A 8 7.52 -11.45 12.49
N ALA A 9 7.17 -10.27 11.96
CA ALA A 9 5.78 -9.90 11.71
C ALA A 9 5.09 -10.77 10.64
N LEU A 10 5.88 -11.21 9.65
CA LEU A 10 5.47 -12.00 8.51
C LEU A 10 5.71 -13.51 8.73
N GLU A 11 6.05 -13.96 9.94
CA GLU A 11 6.33 -15.38 10.18
C GLU A 11 5.13 -16.27 9.85
N LEU A 12 3.92 -15.82 10.18
CA LEU A 12 2.68 -16.48 9.80
C LEU A 12 2.39 -16.34 8.31
N GLU A 13 2.17 -17.46 7.62
CA GLU A 13 1.81 -17.49 6.19
C GLU A 13 0.56 -16.64 5.89
N THR A 14 -0.39 -16.60 6.82
CA THR A 14 -1.59 -15.74 6.74
C THR A 14 -1.24 -14.26 6.63
N ARG A 15 -0.30 -13.78 7.46
CA ARG A 15 0.14 -12.37 7.44
C ARG A 15 0.93 -12.04 6.18
N ARG A 16 1.73 -12.99 5.67
CA ARG A 16 2.36 -12.89 4.34
C ARG A 16 1.34 -12.76 3.22
N LYS A 17 0.28 -13.59 3.23
CA LYS A 17 -0.81 -13.52 2.25
C LYS A 17 -1.50 -12.15 2.29
N ILE A 18 -1.85 -11.66 3.47
CA ILE A 18 -2.47 -10.33 3.65
C ILE A 18 -1.57 -9.22 3.11
N TYR A 19 -0.31 -9.19 3.54
CA TYR A 19 0.66 -8.16 3.12
C TYR A 19 0.91 -8.17 1.61
N ARG A 20 1.04 -9.36 0.99
CA ARG A 20 1.17 -9.49 -0.47
C ARG A 20 -0.08 -8.99 -1.20
N CYS A 21 -1.26 -9.26 -0.67
CA CYS A 21 -2.52 -8.78 -1.25
C CYS A 21 -2.59 -7.25 -1.23
N ILE A 22 -2.33 -6.63 -0.07
CA ILE A 22 -2.29 -5.17 0.08
C ILE A 22 -1.21 -4.54 -0.81
N THR A 23 -0.05 -5.19 -0.94
CA THR A 23 1.03 -4.72 -1.81
C THR A 23 0.66 -4.76 -3.30
N ARG A 24 -0.12 -5.77 -3.72
CA ARG A 24 -0.55 -5.94 -5.11
C ARG A 24 -1.77 -5.08 -5.44
N PHE A 25 -2.63 -4.83 -4.46
CA PHE A 25 -3.87 -4.06 -4.59
C PHE A 25 -3.94 -3.03 -3.47
N PRO A 26 -3.13 -1.96 -3.52
CA PRO A 26 -3.16 -0.90 -2.51
C PRO A 26 -4.50 -0.16 -2.56
N GLY A 27 -5.05 0.16 -1.39
CA GLY A 27 -6.29 0.91 -1.26
C GLY A 27 -7.56 0.06 -1.12
N LEU A 28 -7.43 -1.27 -1.04
CA LEU A 28 -8.57 -2.15 -0.72
C LEU A 28 -9.07 -1.90 0.71
N HIS A 29 -10.38 -2.03 0.90
CA HIS A 29 -11.00 -2.03 2.21
C HIS A 29 -11.10 -3.43 2.82
N GLU A 30 -11.38 -3.51 4.11
CA GLU A 30 -11.29 -4.77 4.88
C GLU A 30 -12.24 -5.87 4.37
N ARG A 31 -13.48 -5.53 3.96
CA ARG A 31 -14.38 -6.53 3.33
C ARG A 31 -13.92 -7.03 1.96
N GLU A 32 -13.29 -6.19 1.12
CA GLU A 32 -12.69 -6.63 -0.14
C GLU A 32 -11.53 -7.59 0.10
N LEU A 33 -10.68 -7.26 1.07
CA LEU A 33 -9.57 -8.10 1.50
C LEU A 33 -10.08 -9.44 2.03
N ALA A 34 -11.13 -9.45 2.87
CA ALA A 34 -11.72 -10.67 3.40
C ALA A 34 -12.24 -11.59 2.29
N LYS A 35 -12.98 -11.02 1.32
CA LYS A 35 -13.49 -11.75 0.15
C LYS A 35 -12.35 -12.31 -0.71
N LYS A 36 -11.32 -11.49 -0.97
CA LYS A 36 -10.20 -11.85 -1.86
C LYS A 36 -9.22 -12.86 -1.26
N LEU A 37 -9.15 -12.91 0.06
CA LEU A 37 -8.31 -13.84 0.81
C LEU A 37 -9.09 -15.05 1.36
N GLU A 38 -10.41 -15.10 1.09
CA GLU A 38 -11.32 -16.13 1.60
C GLU A 38 -11.17 -16.31 3.12
N MET A 39 -11.17 -15.18 3.85
CA MET A 39 -10.87 -15.13 5.28
C MET A 39 -12.04 -14.52 6.07
N PRO A 40 -12.34 -15.04 7.28
CA PRO A 40 -13.26 -14.39 8.19
C PRO A 40 -12.83 -12.96 8.51
N LEU A 41 -13.79 -12.02 8.48
CA LEU A 41 -13.50 -10.59 8.67
C LEU A 41 -12.82 -10.31 10.02
N SER A 42 -13.28 -10.93 11.10
CA SER A 42 -12.69 -10.79 12.44
C SER A 42 -11.22 -11.21 12.50
N THR A 43 -10.89 -12.35 11.88
CA THR A 43 -9.51 -12.85 11.75
C THR A 43 -8.64 -11.90 10.94
N LEU A 44 -9.18 -11.37 9.84
CA LEU A 44 -8.49 -10.40 9.01
C LEU A 44 -8.20 -9.10 9.78
N VAL A 45 -9.19 -8.54 10.46
CA VAL A 45 -9.07 -7.30 11.25
C VAL A 45 -7.96 -7.42 12.29
N TYR A 46 -7.90 -8.55 13.01
CA TYR A 46 -6.82 -8.83 13.95
C TYR A 46 -5.44 -8.76 13.28
N HIS A 47 -5.29 -9.39 12.11
CA HIS A 47 -4.03 -9.38 11.38
C HIS A 47 -3.68 -8.01 10.79
N LEU A 48 -4.66 -7.26 10.30
CA LEU A 48 -4.48 -5.90 9.80
C LEU A 48 -3.94 -5.00 10.92
N HIS A 49 -4.58 -5.03 12.10
CA HIS A 49 -4.12 -4.26 13.24
C HIS A 49 -2.70 -4.67 13.69
N TYR A 50 -2.39 -5.97 13.66
CA TYR A 50 -1.04 -6.46 14.00
C TYR A 50 0.04 -5.95 13.02
N LEU A 51 -0.27 -5.92 11.71
CA LEU A 51 0.64 -5.45 10.65
C LEU A 51 0.81 -3.93 10.69
N GLU A 52 -0.27 -3.21 10.98
CA GLU A 52 -0.25 -1.75 11.15
C GLU A 52 0.60 -1.33 12.35
N LYS A 53 0.43 -1.98 13.51
CA LYS A 53 1.28 -1.76 14.70
C LYS A 53 2.78 -2.00 14.48
N ARG A 54 3.17 -2.62 13.36
CA ARG A 54 4.56 -2.89 12.99
C ARG A 54 5.03 -2.06 11.81
N ASP A 55 4.25 -1.03 11.44
CA ASP A 55 4.53 -0.13 10.33
C ASP A 55 4.75 -0.87 9.00
N LEU A 56 4.09 -2.01 8.79
CA LEU A 56 4.14 -2.73 7.52
C LEU A 56 3.05 -2.28 6.56
N ILE A 57 1.90 -1.91 7.13
CA ILE A 57 0.78 -1.32 6.38
C ILE A 57 0.31 -0.05 7.09
N MET A 58 -0.35 0.82 6.36
CA MET A 58 -1.04 2.00 6.88
C MET A 58 -2.52 1.92 6.52
N ALA A 59 -3.37 2.30 7.47
CA ALA A 59 -4.79 2.53 7.23
C ALA A 59 -5.04 4.01 6.95
N LYS A 60 -5.87 4.32 5.96
CA LYS A 60 -6.34 5.68 5.67
C LYS A 60 -7.85 5.66 5.49
N ASN A 61 -8.55 6.52 6.23
CA ASN A 61 -9.97 6.75 6.00
C ASN A 61 -10.15 7.69 4.80
N ASP A 62 -10.94 7.28 3.81
CA ASP A 62 -11.26 8.07 2.61
C ASP A 62 -12.60 8.84 2.72
N GLY A 63 -13.22 8.83 3.90
CA GLY A 63 -14.55 9.38 4.17
C GLY A 63 -15.64 8.32 4.24
N ARG A 64 -15.44 7.13 3.64
CA ARG A 64 -16.45 6.06 3.61
C ARG A 64 -15.91 4.73 4.13
N TYR A 65 -14.66 4.40 3.81
CA TYR A 65 -14.02 3.15 4.18
C TYR A 65 -12.59 3.36 4.65
N THR A 66 -12.15 2.49 5.54
CA THR A 66 -10.74 2.32 5.87
C THR A 66 -10.06 1.59 4.72
N ARG A 67 -9.08 2.24 4.10
CA ARG A 67 -8.27 1.70 3.01
C ARG A 67 -6.86 1.37 3.48
N TYR A 68 -6.36 0.21 3.07
CA TYR A 68 -5.04 -0.27 3.48
C TYR A 68 -4.00 -0.12 2.38
N TYR A 69 -2.83 0.37 2.75
CA TYR A 69 -1.69 0.56 1.84
C TYR A 69 -0.45 -0.07 2.45
N PRO A 70 0.49 -0.59 1.66
CA PRO A 70 1.77 -1.00 2.20
C PRO A 70 2.54 0.24 2.66
N THR A 71 3.16 0.21 3.83
CA THR A 71 4.02 1.29 4.34
C THR A 71 5.37 1.35 3.61
N LYS A 72 5.47 0.71 2.43
CA LYS A 72 6.70 0.48 1.68
C LYS A 72 7.65 1.67 1.76
N LYS A 73 8.89 1.37 2.16
CA LYS A 73 10.03 2.21 1.77
C LYS A 73 10.05 2.30 0.26
N ILE A 74 10.08 3.53 -0.24
CA ILE A 74 10.13 3.87 -1.66
C ILE A 74 11.20 2.99 -2.35
N GLY A 75 10.79 2.13 -3.28
CA GLY A 75 11.72 1.28 -4.05
C GLY A 75 12.61 2.12 -4.96
N ALA A 76 13.74 1.58 -5.45
CA ALA A 76 14.72 2.32 -6.26
C ALA A 76 14.06 3.13 -7.40
N ARG A 77 13.20 2.48 -8.19
CA ARG A 77 12.45 3.13 -9.27
C ARG A 77 11.51 4.23 -8.79
N ALA A 78 10.83 4.03 -7.66
CA ALA A 78 9.98 5.08 -7.09
C ALA A 78 10.82 6.24 -6.51
N LYS A 79 12.04 5.98 -6.02
CA LYS A 79 12.98 7.03 -5.59
C LYS A 79 13.49 7.84 -6.78
N GLU A 80 13.77 7.17 -7.91
CA GLU A 80 14.12 7.82 -9.18
C GLU A 80 12.97 8.71 -9.66
N ILE A 81 11.73 8.19 -9.70
CA ILE A 81 10.54 8.98 -10.05
C ILE A 81 10.40 10.17 -9.09
N MET A 82 10.52 9.98 -7.78
CA MET A 82 10.49 11.07 -6.80
C MET A 82 11.60 12.10 -7.01
N SER A 83 12.78 11.67 -7.48
CA SER A 83 13.88 12.55 -7.86
C SER A 83 13.54 13.40 -9.08
N LEU A 84 12.95 12.76 -10.11
CA LEU A 84 12.47 13.45 -11.31
C LEU A 84 11.31 14.40 -11.00
N LEU A 85 10.41 14.04 -10.10
CA LEU A 85 9.31 14.89 -9.64
C LEU A 85 9.80 16.14 -8.88
N ARG A 86 11.05 16.19 -8.40
CA ARG A 86 11.63 17.44 -7.86
C ARG A 86 12.00 18.42 -8.97
N GLN A 87 12.17 17.97 -10.21
CA GLN A 87 12.48 18.84 -11.34
C GLN A 87 11.21 19.55 -11.83
N LYS A 88 11.27 20.88 -11.95
CA LYS A 88 10.09 21.73 -12.23
C LYS A 88 9.35 21.33 -13.51
N MET A 89 10.06 21.04 -14.60
CA MET A 89 9.47 20.74 -15.90
C MET A 89 8.87 19.33 -15.98
N PRO A 90 9.60 18.24 -15.65
CA PRO A 90 9.01 16.90 -15.58
C PRO A 90 7.79 16.83 -14.66
N ARG A 91 7.83 17.48 -13.50
CA ARG A 91 6.70 17.54 -12.57
C ARG A 91 5.47 18.17 -13.21
N ARG A 92 5.62 19.29 -13.94
CA ARG A 92 4.49 19.98 -14.59
C ARG A 92 3.86 19.12 -15.67
N ILE A 93 4.66 18.44 -16.48
CA ILE A 93 4.17 17.55 -17.55
C ILE A 93 3.39 16.39 -16.94
N ILE A 94 3.96 15.70 -15.94
CA ILE A 94 3.28 14.58 -15.27
C ILE A 94 1.97 15.06 -14.63
N MET A 95 1.97 16.21 -13.96
CA MET A 95 0.76 16.76 -13.36
C MET A 95 -0.31 17.09 -14.41
N PHE A 96 0.11 17.65 -15.55
CA PHE A 96 -0.79 17.92 -16.67
C PHE A 96 -1.40 16.63 -17.21
N LEU A 97 -0.59 15.60 -17.49
CA LEU A 97 -1.09 14.31 -17.99
C LEU A 97 -2.04 13.62 -17.00
N LEU A 98 -1.76 13.69 -15.69
CA LEU A 98 -2.62 13.12 -14.65
C LEU A 98 -3.97 13.85 -14.52
N LEU A 99 -3.98 15.17 -14.71
CA LEU A 99 -5.20 15.99 -14.65
C LEU A 99 -5.98 15.98 -15.98
N HIS A 100 -5.30 15.64 -17.09
CA HIS A 100 -5.87 15.59 -18.43
C HIS A 100 -5.60 14.21 -19.06
N PRO A 101 -6.28 13.14 -18.60
CA PRO A 101 -6.01 11.77 -19.06
C PRO A 101 -6.29 11.53 -20.56
N ASN A 102 -6.91 12.48 -21.27
CA ASN A 102 -7.15 12.46 -22.71
C ASN A 102 -6.28 13.47 -23.49
N ALA A 103 -5.33 14.14 -22.83
CA ALA A 103 -4.37 14.98 -23.53
C ALA A 103 -3.34 14.08 -24.22
N TYR A 104 -3.53 13.87 -25.52
CA TYR A 104 -2.53 13.27 -26.37
C TYR A 104 -1.49 14.32 -26.76
N HIS A 105 -0.24 13.88 -26.87
CA HIS A 105 0.84 14.64 -27.48
C HIS A 105 0.58 14.89 -28.97
#